data_AF-A0A3D4B9Z6-F1
#
_entry.id   AF-A0A3D4B9Z6-F1
#
_cell.length_a   1.000
_cell.length_b   1.000
_cell.length_c   1.000
_cell.angle_alpha   90.00
_cell.angle_beta   90.00
_cell.angle_gamma   90.00
#
_symmetry.space_group_name_H-M   'P 1'
#
loop_
_entity.id
_entity.type
_entity.pdbx_description
1 polymer ?
#
loop_
_entity_poly.entity_id
_entity_poly.type
_entity_poly.pdbx_seq_one_letter_code
_entity_poly.pdbx_strand_id
1 'polypeptide(L)'
;MIEKALDKQPDNGSFLDSLGWVYFRSGQSKKAREYIEKALQLIETESATLYDHLGDVLNDIGKSQNAVQQWERALELEDPDATPKQIENIRKKIQDANPMP
;
A
#
# COMPACT_ATOMS: atom_id res chain seq x y z
N MET A 1 -8.30 -31.88 -0.37
CA MET A 1 -7.57 -31.50 -1.60
C MET A 1 -7.62 -29.98 -1.75
N ILE A 2 -6.76 -29.26 -1.01
CA ILE A 2 -6.60 -27.79 -1.10
C ILE A 2 -5.21 -27.50 -1.66
N GLU A 3 -4.88 -28.14 -2.78
CA GLU A 3 -3.59 -27.97 -3.48
C GLU A 3 -3.82 -27.77 -4.99
N LYS A 4 -5.01 -27.27 -5.37
CA LYS A 4 -5.43 -27.17 -6.77
C LYS A 4 -6.11 -25.85 -7.15
N ALA A 5 -5.72 -24.75 -6.49
CA ALA A 5 -6.12 -23.40 -6.91
C ALA A 5 -4.95 -22.39 -6.91
N LEU A 6 -3.72 -22.85 -6.72
CA LEU A 6 -2.53 -22.01 -6.52
C LEU A 6 -1.48 -22.23 -7.60
N ASP A 7 -1.93 -22.50 -8.83
CA ASP A 7 -1.00 -22.55 -9.95
C ASP A 7 -1.54 -21.77 -11.13
N LYS A 8 -0.68 -20.85 -11.59
CA LYS A 8 -0.72 -20.08 -12.85
C LYS A 8 -1.37 -18.70 -12.82
N GLN A 9 -0.79 -17.80 -12.03
CA GLN A 9 -0.03 -16.66 -12.57
C GLN A 9 0.65 -15.90 -11.42
N PRO A 10 1.97 -16.04 -11.20
CA PRO A 10 2.75 -15.07 -10.44
C PRO A 10 2.88 -13.77 -11.27
N ASP A 11 1.77 -13.18 -11.69
CA ASP A 11 1.72 -11.91 -12.42
C ASP A 11 1.86 -10.76 -11.43
N ASN A 12 3.04 -10.78 -10.80
CA ASN A 12 4.03 -9.73 -10.60
C ASN A 12 3.58 -8.35 -10.12
N GLY A 13 2.38 -8.19 -9.59
CA GLY A 13 1.99 -7.00 -8.85
C GLY A 13 2.25 -7.18 -7.36
N SER A 14 1.64 -8.19 -6.74
CA SER A 14 1.77 -8.47 -5.30
C SER A 14 3.21 -8.79 -4.86
N PHE A 15 4.00 -9.42 -5.75
CA PHE A 15 5.42 -9.64 -5.49
C PHE A 15 6.22 -8.32 -5.50
N LEU A 16 5.94 -7.42 -6.45
CA LEU A 16 6.60 -6.12 -6.49
C LEU A 16 6.19 -5.25 -5.30
N ASP A 17 4.94 -5.33 -4.86
CA ASP A 17 4.50 -4.68 -3.63
C ASP A 17 5.29 -5.20 -2.42
N SER A 18 5.33 -6.52 -2.24
CA SER A 18 6.10 -7.15 -1.15
C SER A 18 7.58 -6.75 -1.19
N LEU A 19 8.19 -6.74 -2.38
CA LEU A 19 9.57 -6.31 -2.57
C LEU A 19 9.76 -4.82 -2.28
N GLY A 20 8.84 -3.97 -2.72
CA GLY A 20 8.82 -2.55 -2.43
C GLY A 20 8.72 -2.29 -0.93
N TRP A 21 7.86 -3.02 -0.24
CA TRP A 21 7.72 -2.96 1.21
C TRP A 21 9.02 -3.35 1.94
N VAL A 22 9.71 -4.40 1.48
CA VAL A 22 11.04 -4.76 2.02
C VAL A 22 12.05 -3.63 1.84
N TYR A 23 12.06 -2.96 0.68
CA TYR A 23 12.93 -1.79 0.46
C TYR A 23 12.58 -0.63 1.39
N PHE A 24 11.28 -0.35 1.59
CA PHE A 24 10.82 0.69 2.50
C PHE A 24 11.29 0.42 3.93
N ARG A 25 11.07 -0.80 4.42
CA ARG A 25 11.51 -1.24 5.75
C ARG A 25 13.03 -1.23 5.92
N SER A 26 13.78 -1.22 4.82
CA SER A 26 15.24 -1.09 4.79
C SER A 26 15.72 0.37 4.64
N GLY A 27 14.83 1.36 4.75
CA GLY A 27 15.14 2.78 4.59
C GLY A 27 15.37 3.24 3.15
N GLN A 28 15.06 2.40 2.16
CA GLN A 28 15.24 2.68 0.73
C GLN A 28 13.93 3.16 0.08
N SER A 29 13.29 4.17 0.66
CA SER A 29 11.93 4.58 0.33
C SER A 29 11.74 5.06 -1.11
N LYS A 30 12.75 5.71 -1.72
CA LYS A 30 12.70 6.06 -3.15
C LYS A 30 12.60 4.83 -4.06
N LYS A 31 13.33 3.77 -3.73
CA LYS A 31 13.32 2.51 -4.46
C LYS A 31 12.03 1.73 -4.20
N ALA A 32 11.56 1.74 -2.94
CA ALA A 32 10.26 1.18 -2.57
C ALA A 32 9.14 1.74 -3.44
N ARG A 33 9.11 3.07 -3.61
CA ARG A 33 8.12 3.75 -4.45
C ARG A 33 8.09 3.20 -5.87
N GLU A 34 9.25 3.04 -6.51
CA GLU A 34 9.32 2.53 -7.89
C GLU A 34 8.72 1.12 -8.03
N TYR A 35 8.91 0.26 -7.04
CA TYR A 35 8.35 -1.09 -7.05
C TYR A 35 6.85 -1.11 -6.75
N ILE A 36 6.39 -0.31 -5.79
CA ILE A 36 4.97 -0.21 -5.44
C ILE A 36 4.17 0.47 -6.56
N GLU A 37 4.69 1.52 -7.20
CA GLU A 37 4.07 2.15 -8.37
C GLU A 37 3.98 1.16 -9.56
N LYS A 38 5.00 0.30 -9.75
CA LYS A 38 4.92 -0.77 -10.76
C LYS A 38 3.91 -1.85 -10.37
N ALA A 39 3.80 -2.18 -9.08
CA ALA A 39 2.79 -3.11 -8.59
C ALA A 39 1.38 -2.59 -8.93
N LEU A 40 1.11 -1.31 -8.68
CA LEU A 40 -0.17 -0.67 -9.04
C LEU A 40 -0.51 -0.73 -10.53
N GLN A 41 0.50 -0.74 -11.41
CA GLN A 41 0.28 -0.87 -12.85
C GLN A 41 -0.02 -2.31 -13.29
N LEU A 42 0.31 -3.30 -12.46
CA LEU A 42 0.20 -4.73 -12.81
C LEU A 42 -0.96 -5.43 -12.08
N ILE A 43 -1.37 -4.94 -10.91
CA ILE A 43 -2.55 -5.48 -10.23
C ILE A 43 -3.80 -4.84 -10.84
N GLU A 44 -4.59 -5.64 -11.53
CA GLU A 44 -5.85 -5.19 -12.15
C GLU A 44 -6.95 -4.88 -11.12
N THR A 45 -6.88 -5.51 -9.94
CA THR A 45 -7.82 -5.28 -8.84
C THR A 45 -7.20 -4.37 -7.79
N GLU A 46 -7.83 -3.24 -7.54
CA GLU A 46 -7.37 -2.31 -6.51
C GLU A 46 -7.29 -2.98 -5.13
N SER A 47 -6.21 -2.72 -4.39
CA SER A 47 -5.96 -3.30 -3.07
C SER A 47 -5.73 -2.21 -2.03
N ALA A 48 -6.52 -2.24 -0.95
CA ALA A 48 -6.37 -1.32 0.18
C ALA A 48 -4.95 -1.34 0.74
N THR A 49 -4.34 -2.52 0.85
CA THR A 49 -2.97 -2.69 1.36
C THR A 49 -1.94 -2.01 0.46
N LEU A 50 -2.09 -2.11 -0.87
CA LEU A 50 -1.16 -1.51 -1.81
C LEU A 50 -1.17 0.03 -1.76
N TYR A 51 -2.36 0.61 -1.64
CA TYR A 51 -2.52 2.04 -1.45
C TYR A 51 -2.01 2.51 -0.07
N ASP A 52 -2.19 1.71 0.99
CA ASP A 52 -1.62 2.00 2.31
C ASP A 52 -0.08 2.03 2.28
N HIS A 53 0.54 1.02 1.66
CA HIS A 53 1.99 0.96 1.47
C HIS A 53 2.50 2.15 0.65
N LEU A 54 1.82 2.51 -0.44
CA LEU A 54 2.23 3.69 -1.22
C LEU A 54 2.14 4.97 -0.39
N GLY A 55 1.09 5.13 0.42
CA GLY A 55 0.95 6.26 1.33
C GLY A 55 2.11 6.37 2.32
N ASP A 56 2.48 5.25 2.95
CA ASP A 56 3.62 5.19 3.88
C ASP A 56 4.93 5.61 3.20
N VAL A 57 5.19 5.07 2.01
CA VAL A 57 6.39 5.40 1.25
C VAL A 57 6.40 6.87 0.82
N LEU A 58 5.27 7.41 0.37
CA LEU A 58 5.16 8.80 -0.04
C LEU A 58 5.39 9.76 1.13
N ASN A 59 4.84 9.45 2.30
CA ASN A 59 5.01 10.28 3.49
C ASN A 59 6.49 10.32 3.93
N ASP A 60 7.16 9.17 3.93
CA ASP A 60 8.59 9.08 4.31
C ASP A 60 9.51 9.88 3.39
N ILE A 61 9.16 10.00 2.10
CA ILE A 61 9.90 10.85 1.15
C ILE A 61 9.41 12.31 1.11
N GLY A 62 8.61 12.75 2.08
CA GLY A 62 8.15 14.13 2.25
C GLY A 62 6.98 14.54 1.36
N LYS A 63 6.26 13.59 0.75
CA LYS A 63 5.09 13.83 -0.09
C LYS A 63 3.79 13.58 0.67
N SER A 64 3.63 14.22 1.83
CA SER A 64 2.53 13.97 2.77
C SER A 64 1.13 14.22 2.16
N GLN A 65 0.95 15.22 1.29
CA GLN A 65 -0.33 15.44 0.61
C GLN A 65 -0.71 14.26 -0.31
N ASN A 66 0.24 13.74 -1.08
CA ASN A 66 0.01 12.56 -1.91
C ASN A 66 -0.21 11.32 -1.05
N ALA A 67 0.47 11.20 0.10
CA ALA A 67 0.29 10.09 1.03
C ALA A 67 -1.15 10.04 1.56
N VAL A 68 -1.69 11.19 1.99
CA VAL A 68 -3.08 11.32 2.44
C VAL A 68 -4.05 10.82 1.37
N GLN A 69 -3.87 11.23 0.11
CA GLN A 69 -4.72 10.76 -0.99
C GLN A 69 -4.69 9.24 -1.16
N GLN A 70 -3.54 8.58 -0.97
CA GLN A 70 -3.45 7.12 -1.09
C GLN A 70 -4.09 6.42 0.11
N TRP A 71 -3.90 6.93 1.31
CA TRP A 71 -4.55 6.38 2.51
C TRP A 71 -6.06 6.56 2.48
N GLU A 72 -6.57 7.69 1.98
CA GLU A 72 -7.99 7.89 1.72
C GLU A 72 -8.52 6.87 0.73
N ARG A 73 -7.80 6.65 -0.39
CA ARG A 73 -8.15 5.61 -1.36
C ARG A 73 -8.16 4.22 -0.73
N ALA A 74 -7.21 3.90 0.14
CA ALA A 74 -7.17 2.63 0.87
C ALA A 74 -8.41 2.43 1.76
N LEU A 75 -8.94 3.49 2.36
CA LEU A 75 -10.16 3.44 3.19
C LEU A 75 -11.47 3.38 2.38
N GLU A 76 -11.44 3.80 1.11
CA GLU A 76 -12.59 3.69 0.20
C GLU A 76 -12.78 2.27 -0.35
N LEU A 77 -11.71 1.47 -0.39
CA LEU A 77 -11.75 0.12 -0.91
C LEU A 77 -12.33 -0.84 0.13
N GLU A 78 -13.30 -1.64 -0.31
CA GLU A 78 -13.83 -2.73 0.52
C GLU A 78 -12.79 -3.85 0.62
N ASP A 79 -12.20 -3.98 1.81
CA ASP A 79 -11.32 -5.09 2.17
C ASP A 79 -12.01 -5.91 3.29
N PRO A 80 -12.62 -7.08 2.96
CA PRO A 80 -13.31 -7.90 3.94
C PRO A 80 -12.38 -8.48 5.01
N ASP A 81 -11.06 -8.51 4.76
CA ASP A 81 -10.05 -8.98 5.69
C ASP A 81 -9.46 -7.84 6.53
N ALA A 82 -9.79 -6.57 6.24
CA ALA A 82 -9.32 -5.43 7.00
C ALA A 82 -9.92 -5.42 8.41
N THR A 83 -9.03 -5.44 9.40
CA THR A 83 -9.42 -5.32 10.81
C THR A 83 -9.75 -3.87 11.17
N PRO A 84 -10.62 -3.64 12.19
CA PRO A 84 -10.88 -2.30 12.70
C PRO A 84 -9.61 -1.54 13.09
N LYS A 85 -8.60 -2.26 13.60
CA LYS A 85 -7.31 -1.70 13.97
C LYS A 85 -6.51 -1.21 12.75
N GLN A 86 -6.54 -1.92 11.62
CA GLN A 86 -5.90 -1.46 10.39
C GLN A 86 -6.55 -0.16 9.89
N ILE A 87 -7.89 -0.11 9.88
CA ILE A 87 -8.65 1.09 9.50
C ILE A 87 -8.31 2.28 10.40
N GLU A 88 -8.26 2.06 11.72
CA GLU A 88 -7.87 3.10 12.68
C GLU A 88 -6.44 3.59 12.47
N ASN A 89 -5.50 2.68 12.19
CA ASN A 89 -4.12 3.06 11.90
C ASN A 89 -4.03 3.97 10.67
N ILE A 90 -4.74 3.65 9.58
CA ILE A 90 -4.73 4.48 8.36
C ILE A 90 -5.33 5.86 8.64
N ARG A 91 -6.43 5.95 9.38
CA ARG A 91 -7.02 7.25 9.80
C ARG A 91 -6.05 8.08 10.63
N LYS A 92 -5.31 7.44 11.53
CA LYS A 92 -4.29 8.12 12.33
C LYS A 92 -3.16 8.66 11.45
N LYS A 93 -2.67 7.87 10.48
CA LYS A 93 -1.65 8.33 9.51
C LYS A 93 -2.12 9.59 8.76
N ILE A 94 -3.37 9.61 8.30
CA ILE A 94 -3.97 10.78 7.63
C ILE A 94 -3.97 12.01 8.56
N GLN A 95 -4.41 11.83 9.81
CA GLN A 95 -4.46 12.91 10.80
C GLN A 95 -3.07 13.45 11.15
N ASP A 96 -2.07 12.56 11.30
CA ASP A 96 -0.70 12.93 11.64
C ASP A 96 0.00 13.66 10.47
N ALA A 97 -0.29 13.27 9.22
CA ALA A 97 0.29 13.86 8.01
C ALA A 97 -0.38 15.16 7.56
N ASN A 98 -1.59 15.43 8.04
CA ASN A 98 -2.32 16.65 7.78
C ASN A 98 -2.57 17.38 9.10
N PRO A 99 -1.54 18.03 9.70
CA PRO A 99 -1.76 18.80 10.91
C PRO A 99 -2.81 19.86 10.58
N MET A 100 -3.96 19.78 11.26
CA MET A 100 -5.04 20.75 11.16
C MET A 100 -4.45 22.18 11.19
N PRO A 101 -4.91 23.10 10.32
CA PRO A 101 -4.48 24.49 10.36
C PRO A 101 -4.79 25.18 11.70
#